data_AF-A0A946AQ21-F1
#
_entry.id   AF-A0A946AQ21-F1
#
_cell.length_a   1.000
_cell.length_b   1.000
_cell.length_c   1.000
_cell.angle_alpha   90.00
_cell.angle_beta   90.00
_cell.angle_gamma   90.00
#
_symmetry.space_group_name_H-M   'P 1'
#
loop_
_entity.id
_entity.type
_entity.pdbx_description
1 polymer ?
#
loop_
_entity_poly.entity_id
_entity_poly.type
_entity_poly.pdbx_seq_one_letter_code
_entity_poly.pdbx_strand_id
1 'polypeptide(L)'
;MTRHQPEWQKTLLPWRGCSNHINAKPMLADWRQIAVALYDNVVATGQADHVVSRALSQINIADISAVLAVGKAARGMAQSAYDNGVRVARDKALIIAPSDDHNDAHDWPLIPSAHPVPDQNSLIAGQQAAALCQSLNDADHLLVLLSGGASALMVAPHPPLTLDDKIELNARLLASGGDIHQINAIRRLVSQIKGGRLAAMAAPAQITQFIISDVENDQLSSIGSGIMAPDPMPVSESLALIDTLGMADLWWVADLHKQYADGRMTPPLSPDHPLCDKIDSHILASNKQLIHAGVIPDILSSLFAGNDQHSKAQAPQIIAYPRLSGEASVMAECLAEATISAVNQAGKTVIGITGGETVVTLPHDHGLGGRSQELALAFALAFKTAMQGSDMPWLILAAGTDGRDGPTDAAGAILDSQMPLDIASAKQALLRHDVWNYLDQSGGLFRPGASGTNLADMVVIIAGS
;
A
#
# COMPACT_ATOMS: atom_id res chain seq x y z
N MET A 1 22.41 -15.46 -29.86
CA MET A 1 21.22 -15.35 -28.99
C MET A 1 21.52 -14.33 -27.91
N THR A 2 21.26 -13.06 -28.23
CA THR A 2 21.36 -11.93 -27.31
C THR A 2 20.26 -12.08 -26.26
N ARG A 3 20.65 -12.28 -24.99
CA ARG A 3 19.72 -12.19 -23.87
C ARG A 3 19.27 -10.73 -23.78
N HIS A 4 18.02 -10.46 -24.10
CA HIS A 4 17.41 -9.16 -23.80
C HIS A 4 17.40 -8.99 -22.28
N GLN A 5 18.16 -8.01 -21.80
CA GLN A 5 17.96 -7.46 -20.46
C GLN A 5 16.55 -6.83 -20.40
N PRO A 6 15.75 -7.11 -19.37
CA PRO A 6 14.45 -6.46 -19.21
C PRO A 6 14.63 -4.94 -19.02
N GLU A 7 13.75 -4.15 -19.65
CA GLU A 7 13.91 -2.69 -19.80
C GLU A 7 13.97 -1.90 -18.49
N TRP A 8 13.52 -2.46 -17.36
CA TRP A 8 13.63 -1.81 -16.05
C TRP A 8 15.08 -1.62 -15.56
N GLN A 9 16.06 -2.37 -16.11
CA GLN A 9 17.48 -2.16 -15.78
C GLN A 9 18.04 -0.83 -16.33
N LYS A 10 17.35 -0.20 -17.29
CA LYS A 10 17.81 1.06 -17.92
C LYS A 10 17.39 2.31 -17.14
N THR A 11 16.54 2.18 -16.12
CA THR A 11 15.92 3.30 -15.38
C THR A 11 16.38 3.43 -13.92
N LEU A 12 17.34 2.62 -13.47
CA LEU A 12 17.98 2.85 -12.17
C LEU A 12 18.70 4.21 -12.21
N LEU A 13 18.31 5.13 -11.32
CA LEU A 13 19.06 6.37 -11.14
C LEU A 13 20.52 6.02 -10.82
N PRO A 14 21.52 6.58 -11.52
CA PRO A 14 22.90 6.26 -11.24
C PRO A 14 23.25 6.72 -9.83
N TRP A 15 23.75 5.77 -9.02
CA TRP A 15 24.29 6.04 -7.69
C TRP A 15 25.35 7.15 -7.77
N ARG A 16 25.04 8.33 -7.22
CA ARG A 16 26.01 9.41 -7.07
C ARG A 16 26.79 9.15 -5.80
N GLY A 17 27.84 8.33 -5.94
CA GLY A 17 28.65 7.86 -4.84
C GLY A 17 29.28 8.94 -3.98
N CYS A 18 29.36 8.66 -2.68
CA CYS A 18 30.33 9.27 -1.79
C CYS A 18 31.75 8.97 -2.29
N SER A 19 32.58 10.00 -2.24
CA SER A 19 33.99 10.04 -2.63
C SER A 19 34.80 8.85 -2.10
N ASN A 20 35.61 8.27 -2.99
CA ASN A 20 36.66 7.30 -2.72
C ASN A 20 37.42 7.63 -1.43
N HIS A 21 37.25 6.82 -0.39
CA HIS A 21 38.20 6.44 0.68
C HIS A 21 37.41 5.97 1.92
N ILE A 22 36.99 4.70 1.92
CA ILE A 22 36.44 4.04 3.11
C ILE A 22 37.62 3.60 3.98
N ASN A 23 37.97 4.43 4.97
CA ASN A 23 38.90 4.07 6.04
C ASN A 23 38.20 3.16 7.06
N ALA A 24 38.94 2.24 7.68
CA ALA A 24 38.44 1.26 8.62
C ALA A 24 37.77 1.91 9.87
N LYS A 25 36.48 1.63 10.04
CA LYS A 25 35.47 2.14 11.02
C LYS A 25 34.77 3.48 10.66
N PRO A 26 33.71 3.39 9.81
CA PRO A 26 32.40 3.97 10.12
C PRO A 26 31.20 3.09 9.64
N MET A 27 31.12 1.82 10.05
CA MET A 27 30.18 0.83 9.46
C MET A 27 28.67 1.17 9.59
N LEU A 28 28.22 1.81 10.68
CA LEU A 28 26.79 2.08 10.93
C LEU A 28 26.26 3.34 10.23
N ALA A 29 27.10 4.37 10.06
CA ALA A 29 26.72 5.55 9.29
C ALA A 29 26.45 5.17 7.82
N ASP A 30 27.26 4.24 7.30
CA ASP A 30 27.07 3.65 5.98
C ASP A 30 25.78 2.83 5.92
N TRP A 31 25.44 2.05 6.95
CA TRP A 31 24.18 1.28 7.01
C TRP A 31 22.93 2.16 7.04
N ARG A 32 22.97 3.26 7.79
CA ARG A 32 21.86 4.22 7.83
C ARG A 32 21.65 4.86 6.47
N GLN A 33 22.73 5.25 5.79
CA GLN A 33 22.68 5.74 4.42
C GLN A 33 22.15 4.69 3.44
N ILE A 34 22.57 3.44 3.56
CA ILE A 34 22.06 2.34 2.73
C ILE A 34 20.56 2.16 2.92
N ALA A 35 20.09 2.05 4.17
CA ALA A 35 18.67 1.83 4.47
C ALA A 35 17.80 2.99 3.94
N VAL A 36 18.24 4.24 4.15
CA VAL A 36 17.55 5.43 3.62
C VAL A 36 17.58 5.45 2.09
N ALA A 37 18.72 5.16 1.47
CA ALA A 37 18.81 5.11 0.00
C ALA A 37 17.90 4.01 -0.58
N LEU A 38 17.76 2.86 0.08
CA LEU A 38 16.82 1.83 -0.35
C LEU A 38 15.38 2.32 -0.28
N TYR A 39 14.99 2.97 0.82
CA TYR A 39 13.67 3.59 0.97
C TYR A 39 13.41 4.62 -0.13
N ASP A 40 14.35 5.56 -0.35
CA ASP A 40 14.24 6.59 -1.37
C ASP A 40 14.10 6.00 -2.78
N ASN A 41 14.83 4.92 -3.08
CA ASN A 41 14.71 4.24 -4.38
C ASN A 41 13.36 3.53 -4.55
N VAL A 42 12.82 2.90 -3.50
CA VAL A 42 11.48 2.30 -3.55
C VAL A 42 10.43 3.36 -3.80
N VAL A 43 10.49 4.45 -3.04
CA VAL A 43 9.59 5.60 -3.19
C VAL A 43 9.71 6.17 -4.60
N ALA A 44 10.92 6.47 -5.09
CA ALA A 44 11.16 7.03 -6.42
C ALA A 44 10.68 6.11 -7.56
N THR A 45 10.86 4.79 -7.42
CA THR A 45 10.40 3.82 -8.42
C THR A 45 8.87 3.71 -8.43
N GLY A 46 8.25 3.93 -7.27
CA GLY A 46 6.81 3.92 -7.07
C GLY A 46 6.09 5.24 -7.33
N GLN A 47 6.80 6.31 -7.70
CA GLN A 47 6.19 7.62 -7.89
C GLN A 47 5.18 7.61 -9.02
N ALA A 48 4.06 8.28 -8.78
CA ALA A 48 2.96 8.35 -9.73
C ALA A 48 3.39 8.96 -11.08
N ASP A 49 4.26 9.98 -11.06
CA ASP A 49 4.78 10.62 -12.27
C ASP A 49 5.50 9.61 -13.18
N HIS A 50 6.44 8.84 -12.62
CA HIS A 50 7.25 7.87 -13.33
C HIS A 50 6.41 6.70 -13.85
N VAL A 51 5.60 6.08 -12.98
CA VAL A 51 4.91 4.83 -13.35
C VAL A 51 3.77 5.08 -14.33
N VAL A 52 3.03 6.19 -14.18
CA VAL A 52 1.95 6.57 -15.10
C VAL A 52 2.53 7.03 -16.44
N SER A 53 3.59 7.85 -16.47
CA SER A 53 4.22 8.28 -17.72
C SER A 53 4.69 7.09 -18.56
N ARG A 54 5.36 6.12 -17.92
CA ARG A 54 5.80 4.89 -18.57
C ARG A 54 4.62 4.11 -19.14
N ALA A 55 3.54 3.94 -18.37
CA ALA A 55 2.36 3.20 -18.82
C ALA A 55 1.65 3.90 -20.00
N LEU A 56 1.52 5.23 -19.95
CA LEU A 56 0.92 6.03 -21.02
C LEU A 56 1.71 5.95 -22.32
N SER A 57 3.04 5.81 -22.27
CA SER A 57 3.87 5.62 -23.49
C SER A 57 3.58 4.32 -24.24
N GLN A 58 2.87 3.38 -23.60
CA GLN A 58 2.55 2.06 -24.18
C GLN A 58 1.13 1.99 -24.78
N ILE A 59 0.33 3.06 -24.63
CA ILE A 59 -1.04 3.13 -25.15
C ILE A 59 -1.25 4.37 -26.01
N ASN A 60 -2.29 4.36 -26.85
CA ASN A 60 -2.66 5.53 -27.64
C ASN A 60 -3.47 6.52 -26.78
N ILE A 61 -2.79 7.50 -26.21
CA ILE A 61 -3.41 8.52 -25.34
C ILE A 61 -4.48 9.36 -26.05
N ALA A 62 -4.47 9.42 -27.39
CA ALA A 62 -5.46 10.18 -28.16
C ALA A 62 -6.87 9.55 -28.12
N ASP A 63 -6.97 8.28 -27.74
CA ASP A 63 -8.25 7.57 -27.65
C ASP A 63 -8.95 7.84 -26.30
N ILE A 64 -8.21 8.31 -25.28
CA ILE A 64 -8.72 8.57 -23.92
C ILE A 64 -9.68 9.76 -23.95
N SER A 65 -10.96 9.51 -23.66
CA SER A 65 -12.02 10.53 -23.65
C SER A 65 -12.55 10.87 -22.25
N ALA A 66 -12.24 10.05 -21.25
CA ALA A 66 -12.63 10.28 -19.86
C ALA A 66 -11.55 9.82 -18.86
N VAL A 67 -11.51 10.45 -17.69
CA VAL A 67 -10.56 10.12 -16.60
C VAL A 67 -11.30 10.01 -15.27
N LEU A 68 -11.07 8.91 -14.55
CA LEU A 68 -11.47 8.74 -13.15
C LEU A 68 -10.25 8.39 -12.30
N ALA A 69 -9.81 9.31 -11.45
CA ALA A 69 -8.69 9.08 -10.53
C ALA A 69 -9.20 8.94 -9.09
N VAL A 70 -8.87 7.83 -8.41
CA VAL A 70 -9.36 7.55 -7.05
C VAL A 70 -8.26 6.92 -6.19
N GLY A 71 -8.08 7.44 -4.97
CA GLY A 71 -7.11 6.91 -4.01
C GLY A 71 -6.14 7.96 -3.47
N LYS A 72 -5.25 7.55 -2.56
CA LYS A 72 -4.26 8.44 -1.92
C LYS A 72 -3.28 9.07 -2.93
N ALA A 73 -2.93 8.36 -4.00
CA ALA A 73 -2.05 8.85 -5.05
C ALA A 73 -2.81 9.42 -6.26
N ALA A 74 -4.14 9.55 -6.19
CA ALA A 74 -4.97 9.94 -7.34
C ALA A 74 -4.59 11.29 -7.95
N ARG A 75 -4.28 12.30 -7.12
CA ARG A 75 -3.83 13.62 -7.60
C ARG A 75 -2.53 13.52 -8.39
N GLY A 76 -1.52 12.85 -7.84
CA GLY A 76 -0.24 12.65 -8.51
C GLY A 76 -0.37 11.85 -9.81
N MET A 77 -1.22 10.82 -9.83
CA MET A 77 -1.49 10.03 -11.04
C MET A 77 -2.21 10.88 -12.10
N ALA A 78 -3.21 11.67 -11.71
CA ALA A 78 -3.96 12.55 -12.61
C ALA A 78 -3.06 13.66 -13.18
N GLN A 79 -2.25 14.29 -12.34
CA GLN A 79 -1.27 15.29 -12.76
C GLN A 79 -0.27 14.70 -13.75
N SER A 80 0.25 13.50 -13.48
CA SER A 80 1.12 12.79 -14.44
C SER A 80 0.44 12.52 -15.77
N ALA A 81 -0.82 12.06 -15.75
CA ALA A 81 -1.57 11.83 -16.98
C ALA A 81 -1.74 13.13 -17.80
N TYR A 82 -2.05 14.23 -17.12
CA TYR A 82 -2.14 15.54 -17.74
C TYR A 82 -0.79 16.01 -18.32
N ASP A 83 0.31 15.88 -17.58
CA ASP A 83 1.64 16.29 -18.05
C ASP A 83 2.11 15.47 -19.26
N ASN A 84 1.65 14.21 -19.38
CA ASN A 84 1.91 13.32 -20.51
C ASN A 84 0.91 13.48 -21.66
N GLY A 85 0.05 14.50 -21.65
CA GLY A 85 -0.76 14.88 -22.80
C GLY A 85 -2.18 14.34 -22.82
N VAL A 86 -2.66 13.68 -21.75
CA VAL A 86 -4.09 13.31 -21.65
C VAL A 86 -4.93 14.58 -21.53
N ARG A 87 -5.87 14.77 -22.46
CA ARG A 87 -6.75 15.95 -22.52
C ARG A 87 -8.19 15.49 -22.67
N VAL A 88 -8.96 15.63 -21.60
CA VAL A 88 -10.40 15.31 -21.57
C VAL A 88 -11.21 16.52 -21.16
N ALA A 89 -12.50 16.53 -21.51
CA ALA A 89 -13.42 17.57 -21.08
C ALA A 89 -13.59 17.55 -19.55
N ARG A 90 -13.84 18.72 -18.96
CA ARG A 90 -13.96 18.89 -17.50
C ARG A 90 -15.05 18.01 -16.89
N ASP A 91 -16.16 17.83 -17.59
CA ASP A 91 -17.30 16.97 -17.20
C ASP A 91 -17.06 15.47 -17.47
N LYS A 92 -15.96 15.13 -18.16
CA LYS A 92 -15.48 13.76 -18.38
C LYS A 92 -14.28 13.41 -17.49
N ALA A 93 -13.95 14.26 -16.51
CA ALA A 93 -12.88 14.02 -15.55
C ALA A 93 -13.39 14.08 -14.11
N LEU A 94 -12.86 13.23 -13.24
CA LEU A 94 -13.10 13.30 -11.80
C LEU A 94 -11.90 12.77 -11.02
N ILE A 95 -11.46 13.52 -10.01
CA ILE A 95 -10.42 13.14 -9.06
C ILE A 95 -11.04 13.02 -7.68
N ILE A 96 -10.76 11.93 -6.98
CA ILE A 96 -11.22 11.65 -5.62
C ILE A 96 -10.01 11.25 -4.78
N ALA A 97 -9.63 12.10 -3.83
CA ALA A 97 -8.43 11.95 -3.02
C ALA A 97 -8.66 12.50 -1.60
N PRO A 98 -7.78 12.21 -0.63
CA PRO A 98 -7.77 12.92 0.66
C PRO A 98 -7.62 14.45 0.47
N SER A 99 -8.03 15.23 1.48
CA SER A 99 -7.77 16.67 1.49
C SER A 99 -6.28 16.96 1.67
N ASP A 100 -5.68 17.70 0.75
CA ASP A 100 -4.31 18.17 0.82
C ASP A 100 -4.16 19.57 0.16
N ASP A 101 -3.24 20.36 0.70
CA ASP A 101 -2.93 21.72 0.23
C ASP A 101 -2.05 21.67 -1.02
N HIS A 102 -2.62 21.19 -2.12
CA HIS A 102 -1.98 21.19 -3.44
C HIS A 102 -2.83 21.93 -4.48
N ASN A 103 -2.16 22.66 -5.37
CA ASN A 103 -2.77 23.26 -6.55
C ASN A 103 -2.43 22.39 -7.76
N ASP A 104 -3.44 21.84 -8.42
CA ASP A 104 -3.23 21.05 -9.63
C ASP A 104 -3.06 21.99 -10.85
N ALA A 105 -2.28 21.57 -11.84
CA ALA A 105 -2.06 22.36 -13.06
C ALA A 105 -3.23 22.25 -14.07
N HIS A 106 -4.13 21.31 -13.85
CA HIS A 106 -5.31 21.04 -14.68
C HIS A 106 -6.60 21.50 -14.00
N ASP A 107 -7.68 21.65 -14.76
CA ASP A 107 -8.98 22.11 -14.25
C ASP A 107 -9.96 20.96 -13.92
N TRP A 108 -9.48 19.71 -13.87
CA TRP A 108 -10.29 18.54 -13.55
C TRP A 108 -10.89 18.66 -12.13
N PRO A 109 -12.20 18.36 -11.96
CA PRO A 109 -12.86 18.44 -10.67
C PRO A 109 -12.22 17.48 -9.64
N LEU A 110 -11.92 18.01 -8.45
CA LEU A 110 -11.46 17.25 -7.28
C LEU A 110 -12.56 17.23 -6.21
N ILE A 111 -12.87 16.04 -5.70
CA ILE A 111 -13.69 15.86 -4.50
C ILE A 111 -12.78 15.36 -3.37
N PRO A 112 -12.47 16.20 -2.38
CA PRO A 112 -11.72 15.78 -1.21
C PRO A 112 -12.61 14.91 -0.30
N SER A 113 -12.20 13.67 -0.06
CA SER A 113 -12.96 12.68 0.72
C SER A 113 -12.16 12.16 1.92
N ALA A 114 -12.85 11.68 2.95
CA ALA A 114 -12.21 11.14 4.15
C ALA A 114 -11.69 9.70 3.99
N HIS A 115 -10.59 9.41 4.68
CA HIS A 115 -9.97 8.10 4.85
C HIS A 115 -9.33 8.03 6.24
N PRO A 116 -9.41 6.90 6.99
CA PRO A 116 -9.87 5.57 6.57
C PRO A 116 -11.37 5.31 6.71
N VAL A 117 -12.11 6.19 7.39
CA VAL A 117 -13.57 6.10 7.53
C VAL A 117 -14.22 7.04 6.49
N PRO A 118 -15.18 6.57 5.68
CA PRO A 118 -15.85 7.40 4.69
C PRO A 118 -16.70 8.50 5.35
N ASP A 119 -16.86 9.63 4.66
CA ASP A 119 -17.70 10.74 5.08
C ASP A 119 -18.76 11.09 4.02
N GLN A 120 -19.46 12.21 4.22
CA GLN A 120 -20.47 12.68 3.27
C GLN A 120 -19.86 13.02 1.90
N ASN A 121 -18.62 13.51 1.85
CA ASN A 121 -17.92 13.74 0.59
C ASN A 121 -17.61 12.44 -0.12
N SER A 122 -17.27 11.36 0.61
CA SER A 122 -17.12 10.02 0.03
C SER A 122 -18.40 9.52 -0.65
N LEU A 123 -19.57 9.86 -0.11
CA LEU A 123 -20.87 9.53 -0.70
C LEU A 123 -21.15 10.35 -1.97
N ILE A 124 -20.90 11.66 -1.92
CA ILE A 124 -21.01 12.56 -3.08
C ILE A 124 -20.05 12.08 -4.19
N ALA A 125 -18.81 11.74 -3.84
CA ALA A 125 -17.81 11.22 -4.75
C ALA A 125 -18.27 9.93 -5.45
N GLY A 126 -18.87 9.00 -4.71
CA GLY A 126 -19.44 7.78 -5.29
C GLY A 126 -20.59 8.04 -6.26
N GLN A 127 -21.44 9.03 -5.97
CA GLN A 127 -22.53 9.45 -6.87
C GLN A 127 -22.00 10.11 -8.14
N GLN A 128 -21.01 10.99 -8.02
CA GLN A 128 -20.39 11.68 -9.16
C GLN A 128 -19.61 10.72 -10.06
N ALA A 129 -18.89 9.75 -9.48
CA ALA A 129 -18.22 8.70 -10.25
C ALA A 129 -19.22 7.82 -11.01
N ALA A 130 -20.33 7.43 -10.38
CA ALA A 130 -21.39 6.69 -11.05
C ALA A 130 -22.00 7.51 -12.21
N ALA A 131 -22.28 8.79 -12.01
CA ALA A 131 -22.80 9.68 -13.04
C ALA A 131 -21.82 9.86 -14.21
N LEU A 132 -20.52 10.02 -13.93
CA LEU A 132 -19.48 10.06 -14.96
C LEU A 132 -19.50 8.79 -15.80
N CYS A 133 -19.44 7.61 -15.17
CA CYS A 133 -19.46 6.34 -15.88
C CYS A 133 -20.74 6.16 -16.72
N GLN A 134 -21.92 6.48 -16.16
CA GLN A 134 -23.20 6.39 -16.88
C GLN A 134 -23.31 7.34 -18.08
N SER A 135 -22.49 8.38 -18.16
CA SER A 135 -22.45 9.31 -19.29
C SER A 135 -21.65 8.79 -20.49
N LEU A 136 -20.95 7.67 -20.33
CA LEU A 136 -20.05 7.14 -21.35
C LEU A 136 -20.79 6.27 -22.38
N ASN A 137 -20.26 6.21 -23.59
CA ASN A 137 -20.79 5.38 -24.68
C ASN A 137 -19.69 4.54 -25.34
N ASP A 138 -19.99 3.86 -26.45
CA ASP A 138 -19.09 2.93 -27.13
C ASP A 138 -17.90 3.60 -27.84
N ALA A 139 -18.00 4.91 -28.10
CA ALA A 139 -16.90 5.72 -28.61
C ALA A 139 -15.98 6.24 -27.49
N ASP A 140 -16.36 6.09 -26.22
CA ASP A 140 -15.56 6.55 -25.09
C ASP A 140 -14.51 5.53 -24.65
N HIS A 141 -13.37 6.04 -24.19
CA HIS A 141 -12.33 5.28 -23.50
C HIS A 141 -12.04 5.94 -22.15
N LEU A 142 -12.39 5.23 -21.09
CA LEU A 142 -12.17 5.63 -19.71
C LEU A 142 -10.79 5.19 -19.23
N LEU A 143 -9.94 6.15 -18.87
CA LEU A 143 -8.74 5.90 -18.08
C LEU A 143 -9.08 5.97 -16.59
N VAL A 144 -8.84 4.87 -15.87
CA VAL A 144 -9.04 4.76 -14.43
C VAL A 144 -7.68 4.75 -13.74
N LEU A 145 -7.41 5.72 -12.88
CA LEU A 145 -6.16 5.85 -12.12
C LEU A 145 -6.45 5.49 -10.67
N LEU A 146 -6.09 4.28 -10.25
CA LEU A 146 -6.47 3.72 -8.95
C LEU A 146 -5.27 3.55 -8.02
N SER A 147 -5.43 3.96 -6.77
CA SER A 147 -4.46 3.66 -5.70
C SER A 147 -5.17 3.30 -4.38
N GLY A 148 -4.37 2.96 -3.38
CA GLY A 148 -4.83 2.64 -2.02
C GLY A 148 -5.82 3.65 -1.42
N GLY A 149 -6.72 3.17 -0.57
CA GLY A 149 -7.72 4.00 0.14
C GLY A 149 -9.03 4.28 -0.61
N ALA A 150 -9.14 3.90 -1.90
CA ALA A 150 -10.35 4.13 -2.70
C ALA A 150 -11.65 3.59 -2.07
N SER A 151 -11.57 2.51 -1.29
CA SER A 151 -12.73 1.89 -0.63
C SER A 151 -13.49 2.83 0.31
N ALA A 152 -12.78 3.74 0.99
CA ALA A 152 -13.35 4.75 1.90
C ALA A 152 -13.54 6.11 1.20
N LEU A 153 -12.65 6.49 0.29
CA LEU A 153 -12.73 7.76 -0.44
C LEU A 153 -13.94 7.83 -1.38
N MET A 154 -14.43 6.68 -1.86
CA MET A 154 -15.55 6.60 -2.81
C MET A 154 -16.52 5.48 -2.39
N VAL A 155 -17.73 5.89 -1.97
CA VAL A 155 -18.76 4.95 -1.49
C VAL A 155 -20.13 5.23 -2.09
N ALA A 156 -20.87 4.17 -2.40
CA ALA A 156 -22.28 4.23 -2.75
C ALA A 156 -23.01 3.02 -2.11
N PRO A 157 -23.62 3.16 -0.92
CA PRO A 157 -24.47 2.12 -0.33
C PRO A 157 -25.67 1.80 -1.23
N HIS A 158 -26.09 0.53 -1.30
CA HIS A 158 -27.33 0.19 -1.99
C HIS A 158 -28.55 0.67 -1.17
N PRO A 159 -29.51 1.44 -1.72
CA PRO A 159 -30.70 1.83 -0.96
C PRO A 159 -31.49 0.59 -0.51
N PRO A 160 -32.09 0.60 0.69
CA PRO A 160 -32.22 1.73 1.61
C PRO A 160 -31.04 1.92 2.58
N LEU A 161 -29.92 1.18 2.42
CA LEU A 161 -28.76 1.36 3.30
C LEU A 161 -28.20 2.79 3.19
N THR A 162 -27.77 3.31 4.33
CA THR A 162 -27.18 4.64 4.49
C THR A 162 -25.65 4.56 4.54
N LEU A 163 -25.00 5.72 4.62
CA LEU A 163 -23.57 5.81 4.91
C LEU A 163 -23.27 5.21 6.30
N ASP A 164 -24.10 5.51 7.29
CA ASP A 164 -23.93 5.03 8.67
C ASP A 164 -24.03 3.50 8.75
N ASP A 165 -24.99 2.89 8.04
CA ASP A 165 -25.09 1.42 7.95
C ASP A 165 -23.81 0.79 7.38
N LYS A 166 -23.18 1.47 6.39
CA LYS A 166 -21.91 1.01 5.82
C LYS A 166 -20.75 1.16 6.78
N ILE A 167 -20.70 2.25 7.55
CA ILE A 167 -19.66 2.47 8.58
C ILE A 167 -19.81 1.42 9.69
N GLU A 168 -21.04 1.18 10.16
CA GLU A 168 -21.34 0.15 11.16
C GLU A 168 -20.93 -1.23 10.67
N LEU A 169 -21.38 -1.64 9.47
CA LEU A 169 -21.02 -2.93 8.87
C LEU A 169 -19.50 -3.06 8.80
N ASN A 170 -18.80 -2.03 8.34
CA ASN A 170 -17.35 -2.05 8.21
C ASN A 170 -16.65 -2.27 9.55
N ALA A 171 -17.09 -1.59 10.61
CA ALA A 171 -16.55 -1.73 11.95
C ALA A 171 -16.80 -3.14 12.51
N ARG A 172 -18.03 -3.66 12.36
CA ARG A 172 -18.37 -5.02 12.82
C ARG A 172 -17.60 -6.10 12.07
N LEU A 173 -17.44 -5.96 10.75
CA LEU A 173 -16.64 -6.89 9.93
C LEU A 173 -15.17 -6.91 10.33
N LEU A 174 -14.58 -5.75 10.68
CA LEU A 174 -13.20 -5.72 11.19
C LEU A 174 -13.08 -6.40 12.56
N ALA A 175 -14.12 -6.30 13.40
CA ALA A 175 -14.17 -6.93 14.72
C ALA A 175 -14.51 -8.43 14.69
N SER A 176 -14.99 -8.97 13.56
CA SER A 176 -15.45 -10.37 13.48
C SER A 176 -14.33 -11.39 13.37
N GLY A 177 -13.09 -10.95 13.11
CA GLY A 177 -11.95 -11.84 12.84
C GLY A 177 -12.02 -12.54 11.48
N GLY A 178 -12.95 -12.15 10.60
CA GLY A 178 -13.01 -12.63 9.22
C GLY A 178 -11.77 -12.23 8.42
N ASP A 179 -11.36 -13.06 7.47
CA ASP A 179 -10.26 -12.70 6.59
C ASP A 179 -10.66 -11.56 5.63
N ILE A 180 -9.66 -10.89 5.05
CA ILE A 180 -9.90 -9.73 4.19
C ILE A 180 -10.72 -10.05 2.94
N HIS A 181 -10.64 -11.28 2.42
CA HIS A 181 -11.41 -11.70 1.25
C HIS A 181 -12.90 -11.84 1.60
N GLN A 182 -13.20 -12.46 2.75
CA GLN A 182 -14.56 -12.59 3.29
C GLN A 182 -15.18 -11.22 3.58
N ILE A 183 -14.44 -10.35 4.28
CA ILE A 183 -14.87 -8.99 4.59
C ILE A 183 -15.19 -8.21 3.31
N ASN A 184 -14.29 -8.28 2.32
CA ASN A 184 -14.48 -7.55 1.06
C ASN A 184 -15.65 -8.10 0.24
N ALA A 185 -15.93 -9.40 0.28
CA ALA A 185 -17.09 -10.00 -0.39
C ALA A 185 -18.41 -9.41 0.14
N ILE A 186 -18.59 -9.34 1.47
CA ILE A 186 -19.79 -8.72 2.07
C ILE A 186 -19.85 -7.23 1.73
N ARG A 187 -18.73 -6.49 1.79
CA ARG A 187 -18.70 -5.05 1.43
C ARG A 187 -19.10 -4.80 -0.02
N ARG A 188 -18.75 -5.71 -0.94
CA ARG A 188 -19.16 -5.63 -2.36
C ARG A 188 -20.65 -5.93 -2.52
N LEU A 189 -21.23 -6.88 -1.78
CA LEU A 189 -22.66 -7.20 -1.87
C LEU A 189 -23.58 -5.99 -1.64
N VAL A 190 -23.25 -5.13 -0.68
CA VAL A 190 -24.10 -4.00 -0.25
C VAL A 190 -23.74 -2.66 -0.93
N SER A 191 -23.01 -2.70 -2.05
CA SER A 191 -22.47 -1.53 -2.72
C SER A 191 -22.96 -1.39 -4.16
N GLN A 192 -23.33 -0.18 -4.57
CA GLN A 192 -23.75 0.09 -5.96
C GLN A 192 -22.58 0.11 -6.95
N ILE A 193 -21.37 0.44 -6.49
CA ILE A 193 -20.20 0.72 -7.36
C ILE A 193 -19.04 -0.27 -7.24
N LYS A 194 -19.09 -1.17 -6.24
CA LYS A 194 -17.99 -2.12 -5.96
C LYS A 194 -18.29 -3.48 -6.61
N GLY A 195 -17.26 -4.30 -6.83
CA GLY A 195 -17.39 -5.61 -7.49
C GLY A 195 -17.80 -5.51 -8.96
N GLY A 196 -17.08 -4.69 -9.73
CA GLY A 196 -17.24 -4.50 -11.16
C GLY A 196 -18.47 -3.69 -11.57
N ARG A 197 -19.29 -3.27 -10.61
CA ARG A 197 -20.52 -2.52 -10.91
C ARG A 197 -20.25 -1.12 -11.46
N LEU A 198 -19.15 -0.46 -11.07
CA LEU A 198 -18.80 0.83 -11.67
C LEU A 198 -18.30 0.66 -13.11
N ALA A 199 -17.60 -0.44 -13.43
CA ALA A 199 -17.32 -0.80 -14.83
C ALA A 199 -18.61 -1.08 -15.61
N ALA A 200 -19.57 -1.78 -15.00
CA ALA A 200 -20.88 -2.04 -15.62
C ALA A 200 -21.65 -0.74 -15.92
N MET A 201 -21.50 0.28 -15.09
CA MET A 201 -22.06 1.62 -15.34
C MET A 201 -21.37 2.35 -16.50
N ALA A 202 -20.09 2.06 -16.77
CA ALA A 202 -19.33 2.64 -17.87
C ALA A 202 -19.54 1.91 -19.21
N ALA A 203 -20.14 0.72 -19.18
CA ALA A 203 -20.43 -0.04 -20.39
C ALA A 203 -21.34 0.78 -21.34
N PRO A 204 -21.06 0.80 -22.67
CA PRO A 204 -20.13 -0.06 -23.40
C PRO A 204 -18.71 0.53 -23.64
N ALA A 205 -18.31 1.57 -22.91
CA ALA A 205 -17.00 2.21 -23.09
C ALA A 205 -15.83 1.22 -22.88
N GLN A 206 -14.69 1.50 -23.53
CA GLN A 206 -13.44 0.82 -23.23
C GLN A 206 -12.88 1.33 -21.90
N ILE A 207 -12.28 0.45 -21.10
CA ILE A 207 -11.74 0.80 -19.79
C ILE A 207 -10.29 0.37 -19.73
N THR A 208 -9.38 1.32 -19.51
CA THR A 208 -8.00 1.02 -19.11
C THR A 208 -7.82 1.46 -17.67
N GLN A 209 -7.35 0.56 -16.82
CA GLN A 209 -7.13 0.82 -15.41
C GLN A 209 -5.63 0.73 -15.08
N PHE A 210 -5.08 1.81 -14.58
CA PHE A 210 -3.71 1.92 -14.09
C PHE A 210 -3.71 1.96 -12.57
N ILE A 211 -2.96 1.05 -11.95
CA ILE A 211 -3.10 0.75 -10.53
C ILE A 211 -1.74 0.85 -9.81
N ILE A 212 -1.71 1.60 -8.71
CA ILE A 212 -0.66 1.52 -7.69
C ILE A 212 -1.22 0.72 -6.51
N SER A 213 -0.68 -0.48 -6.29
CA SER A 213 -1.27 -1.47 -5.38
C SER A 213 -0.55 -1.52 -4.03
N ASP A 214 -1.31 -1.29 -2.96
CA ASP A 214 -0.97 -1.57 -1.56
C ASP A 214 -1.52 -2.94 -1.09
N VAL A 215 -2.31 -3.61 -1.93
CA VAL A 215 -3.02 -4.84 -1.59
C VAL A 215 -2.13 -6.08 -1.75
N GLU A 216 -2.30 -7.03 -0.85
CA GLU A 216 -1.62 -8.32 -0.92
C GLU A 216 -1.92 -9.06 -2.23
N ASN A 217 -0.85 -9.59 -2.86
CA ASN A 217 -0.90 -10.33 -4.13
C ASN A 217 -1.53 -9.58 -5.31
N ASP A 218 -1.67 -8.25 -5.23
CA ASP A 218 -2.21 -7.42 -6.30
C ASP A 218 -3.59 -7.87 -6.81
N GLN A 219 -4.41 -8.40 -5.89
CA GLN A 219 -5.75 -8.90 -6.24
C GLN A 219 -6.69 -7.76 -6.64
N LEU A 220 -7.01 -7.67 -7.93
CA LEU A 220 -7.85 -6.61 -8.50
C LEU A 220 -9.22 -6.46 -7.82
N SER A 221 -9.86 -7.56 -7.40
CA SER A 221 -11.16 -7.56 -6.72
C SER A 221 -11.10 -6.97 -5.30
N SER A 222 -9.91 -6.85 -4.73
CA SER A 222 -9.65 -6.26 -3.41
C SER A 222 -9.21 -4.80 -3.51
N ILE A 223 -8.45 -4.41 -4.55
CA ILE A 223 -8.00 -3.03 -4.76
C ILE A 223 -9.21 -2.13 -5.06
N GLY A 224 -9.44 -1.14 -4.18
CA GLY A 224 -10.65 -0.31 -4.23
C GLY A 224 -11.95 -1.12 -4.11
N SER A 225 -11.91 -2.33 -3.54
CA SER A 225 -13.01 -3.31 -3.58
C SER A 225 -13.50 -3.64 -5.00
N GLY A 226 -12.58 -3.65 -5.97
CA GLY A 226 -12.83 -4.07 -7.33
C GLY A 226 -13.84 -3.19 -8.06
N ILE A 227 -13.71 -1.86 -8.02
CA ILE A 227 -14.64 -0.97 -8.76
C ILE A 227 -14.72 -1.29 -10.26
N MET A 228 -13.59 -1.72 -10.84
CA MET A 228 -13.47 -2.14 -12.24
C MET A 228 -13.13 -3.62 -12.40
N ALA A 229 -13.23 -4.43 -11.34
CA ALA A 229 -12.83 -5.84 -11.39
C ALA A 229 -14.00 -6.74 -11.00
N PRO A 230 -14.15 -7.92 -11.63
CA PRO A 230 -15.19 -8.86 -11.25
C PRO A 230 -14.99 -9.37 -9.83
N ASP A 231 -16.09 -9.78 -9.21
CA ASP A 231 -16.07 -10.46 -7.92
C ASP A 231 -15.82 -11.95 -8.14
N PRO A 232 -14.73 -12.54 -7.62
CA PRO A 232 -14.47 -13.97 -7.77
C PRO A 232 -15.40 -14.82 -6.89
N MET A 233 -16.07 -14.23 -5.89
CA MET A 233 -16.93 -14.96 -4.97
C MET A 233 -18.39 -14.97 -5.45
N PRO A 234 -19.03 -16.14 -5.56
CA PRO A 234 -20.47 -16.22 -5.84
C PRO A 234 -21.31 -15.52 -4.78
N VAL A 235 -22.38 -14.84 -5.21
CA VAL A 235 -23.31 -14.13 -4.30
C VAL A 235 -23.82 -15.02 -3.17
N SER A 236 -24.14 -16.29 -3.46
CA SER A 236 -24.63 -17.23 -2.46
C SER A 236 -23.62 -17.49 -1.34
N GLU A 237 -22.33 -17.54 -1.66
CA GLU A 237 -21.27 -17.72 -0.68
C GLU A 237 -21.08 -16.44 0.13
N SER A 238 -21.08 -15.28 -0.52
CA SER A 238 -20.98 -13.98 0.16
C SER A 238 -22.15 -13.74 1.11
N LEU A 239 -23.37 -14.19 0.79
CA LEU A 239 -24.52 -14.13 1.69
C LEU A 239 -24.35 -15.06 2.90
N ALA A 240 -23.82 -16.27 2.72
CA ALA A 240 -23.56 -17.19 3.82
C ALA A 240 -22.49 -16.67 4.82
N LEU A 241 -21.57 -15.81 4.34
CA LEU A 241 -20.58 -15.15 5.19
C LEU A 241 -21.22 -14.12 6.13
N ILE A 242 -22.37 -13.50 5.77
CA ILE A 242 -23.08 -12.56 6.65
C ILE A 242 -23.46 -13.27 7.96
N ASP A 243 -23.99 -14.49 7.86
CA ASP A 243 -24.35 -15.29 9.03
C ASP A 243 -23.11 -15.76 9.79
N THR A 244 -22.11 -16.28 9.06
CA THR A 244 -20.91 -16.88 9.66
C THR A 244 -20.05 -15.85 10.40
N LEU A 245 -20.05 -14.59 9.94
CA LEU A 245 -19.32 -13.49 10.56
C LEU A 245 -20.15 -12.71 11.59
N GLY A 246 -21.37 -13.17 11.91
CA GLY A 246 -22.18 -12.58 12.98
C GLY A 246 -22.83 -11.24 12.61
N MET A 247 -23.19 -11.05 11.34
CA MET A 247 -23.85 -9.83 10.85
C MET A 247 -25.38 -9.99 10.69
N ALA A 248 -25.93 -11.16 10.99
CA ALA A 248 -27.33 -11.51 10.73
C ALA A 248 -28.36 -10.65 11.49
N ASP A 249 -27.94 -9.97 12.56
CA ASP A 249 -28.79 -9.09 13.38
C ASP A 249 -28.96 -7.68 12.78
N LEU A 250 -28.19 -7.32 11.75
CA LEU A 250 -28.33 -6.05 11.07
C LEU A 250 -29.70 -5.94 10.39
N TRP A 251 -30.39 -4.82 10.62
CA TRP A 251 -31.81 -4.64 10.28
C TRP A 251 -32.14 -4.88 8.79
N TRP A 252 -31.17 -4.64 7.91
CA TRP A 252 -31.33 -4.75 6.45
C TRP A 252 -31.01 -6.14 5.89
N VAL A 253 -30.42 -7.07 6.68
CA VAL A 253 -29.93 -8.37 6.16
C VAL A 253 -31.05 -9.25 5.63
N ALA A 254 -32.17 -9.34 6.34
CA ALA A 254 -33.30 -10.16 5.91
C ALA A 254 -33.86 -9.69 4.55
N ASP A 255 -33.97 -8.37 4.34
CA ASP A 255 -34.42 -7.83 3.06
C ASP A 255 -33.35 -7.96 1.97
N LEU A 256 -32.05 -7.84 2.31
CA LEU A 256 -30.95 -8.09 1.38
C LEU A 256 -31.02 -9.50 0.77
N HIS A 257 -31.18 -10.53 1.60
CA HIS A 257 -31.34 -11.92 1.14
C HIS A 257 -32.53 -12.06 0.20
N LYS A 258 -33.67 -11.43 0.56
CA LYS A 258 -34.88 -11.44 -0.27
C LYS A 258 -34.66 -10.71 -1.60
N GLN A 259 -33.98 -9.57 -1.61
CA GLN A 259 -33.69 -8.82 -2.83
C GLN A 259 -32.83 -9.61 -3.82
N TYR A 260 -31.84 -10.36 -3.33
CA TYR A 260 -31.04 -11.24 -4.18
C TYR A 260 -31.84 -12.47 -4.67
N ALA A 261 -32.61 -13.12 -3.79
CA ALA A 261 -33.44 -14.26 -4.16
C ALA A 261 -34.51 -13.91 -5.21
N ASP A 262 -35.10 -12.72 -5.11
CA ASP A 262 -36.09 -12.20 -6.05
C ASP A 262 -35.47 -11.60 -7.34
N GLY A 263 -34.14 -11.53 -7.44
CA GLY A 263 -33.43 -10.91 -8.57
C GLY A 263 -33.58 -9.37 -8.65
N ARG A 264 -34.02 -8.72 -7.57
CA ARG A 264 -34.15 -7.25 -7.49
C ARG A 264 -32.82 -6.53 -7.30
N MET A 265 -31.81 -7.23 -6.78
CA MET A 265 -30.45 -6.69 -6.63
C MET A 265 -29.56 -7.16 -7.77
N THR A 266 -28.93 -6.21 -8.48
CA THR A 266 -27.92 -6.55 -9.49
C THR A 266 -26.70 -7.14 -8.78
N PRO A 267 -26.27 -8.36 -9.11
CA PRO A 267 -25.09 -8.98 -8.49
C PRO A 267 -23.81 -8.21 -8.86
N PRO A 268 -22.72 -8.37 -8.09
CA PRO A 268 -21.39 -8.02 -8.56
C PRO A 268 -21.10 -8.69 -9.91
N LEU A 269 -20.24 -8.07 -10.72
CA LEU A 269 -19.84 -8.62 -12.02
C LEU A 269 -19.15 -9.96 -11.82
N SER A 270 -19.62 -11.00 -12.52
CA SER A 270 -18.98 -12.31 -12.47
C SER A 270 -17.72 -12.36 -13.37
N PRO A 271 -16.73 -13.22 -13.08
CA PRO A 271 -15.50 -13.28 -13.88
C PRO A 271 -15.71 -13.67 -15.35
N ASP A 272 -16.80 -14.37 -15.66
CA ASP A 272 -17.20 -14.83 -17.00
C ASP A 272 -18.08 -13.81 -17.75
N HIS A 273 -18.36 -12.64 -17.18
CA HIS A 273 -19.20 -11.64 -17.82
C HIS A 273 -18.51 -11.01 -19.05
N PRO A 274 -19.15 -10.89 -20.22
CA PRO A 274 -18.53 -10.37 -21.46
C PRO A 274 -17.93 -8.97 -21.35
N LEU A 275 -18.42 -8.15 -20.40
CA LEU A 275 -17.85 -6.84 -20.11
C LEU A 275 -16.39 -6.90 -19.67
N CYS A 276 -15.95 -8.00 -19.06
CA CYS A 276 -14.56 -8.17 -18.63
C CYS A 276 -13.58 -8.03 -19.82
N ASP A 277 -14.00 -8.35 -21.05
CA ASP A 277 -13.19 -8.18 -22.27
C ASP A 277 -12.95 -6.71 -22.65
N LYS A 278 -13.67 -5.77 -22.02
CA LYS A 278 -13.54 -4.31 -22.21
C LYS A 278 -12.67 -3.65 -21.14
N ILE A 279 -12.14 -4.44 -20.19
CA ILE A 279 -11.40 -3.93 -19.05
C ILE A 279 -9.96 -4.41 -19.14
N ASP A 280 -9.05 -3.47 -19.35
CA ASP A 280 -7.62 -3.70 -19.41
C ASP A 280 -6.93 -3.13 -18.16
N SER A 281 -6.54 -3.99 -17.23
CA SER A 281 -6.01 -3.62 -15.92
C SER A 281 -4.49 -3.83 -15.83
N HIS A 282 -3.77 -2.78 -15.43
CA HIS A 282 -2.31 -2.76 -15.32
C HIS A 282 -1.88 -2.37 -13.89
N ILE A 283 -1.18 -3.29 -13.21
CA ILE A 283 -0.47 -2.97 -11.96
C ILE A 283 0.83 -2.26 -12.33
N LEU A 284 0.88 -0.96 -12.13
CA LEU A 284 2.01 -0.11 -12.50
C LEU A 284 3.16 -0.20 -11.48
N ALA A 285 2.80 -0.31 -10.20
CA ALA A 285 3.70 -0.55 -9.09
C ALA A 285 2.97 -1.26 -7.94
N SER A 286 3.68 -2.11 -7.22
CA SER A 286 3.19 -2.72 -5.98
C SER A 286 4.30 -2.98 -4.97
N ASN A 287 3.94 -3.07 -3.69
CA ASN A 287 4.88 -3.46 -2.62
C ASN A 287 5.61 -4.77 -2.98
N LYS A 288 4.87 -5.75 -3.51
CA LYS A 288 5.42 -7.03 -3.95
C LYS A 288 6.50 -6.86 -5.02
N GLN A 289 6.24 -6.04 -6.04
CA GLN A 289 7.17 -5.83 -7.14
C GLN A 289 8.48 -5.17 -6.67
N LEU A 290 8.36 -4.18 -5.78
CA LEU A 290 9.51 -3.38 -5.34
C LEU A 290 10.36 -4.11 -4.30
N ILE A 291 9.72 -4.84 -3.39
CA ILE A 291 10.40 -5.49 -2.27
C ILE A 291 10.82 -6.93 -2.59
N HIS A 292 9.92 -7.73 -3.16
CA HIS A 292 10.13 -9.18 -3.30
C HIS A 292 10.50 -9.63 -4.73
N ALA A 293 10.21 -8.84 -5.76
CA ALA A 293 10.33 -9.26 -7.17
C ALA A 293 11.48 -8.64 -7.97
N GLY A 294 12.35 -7.81 -7.38
CA GLY A 294 13.63 -7.46 -8.04
C GLY A 294 14.27 -6.15 -7.64
N VAL A 295 13.53 -5.05 -7.41
CA VAL A 295 14.14 -3.71 -7.34
C VAL A 295 15.19 -3.59 -6.23
N ILE A 296 14.83 -3.90 -4.98
CA ILE A 296 15.81 -3.83 -3.88
C ILE A 296 16.92 -4.90 -4.02
N PRO A 297 16.62 -6.20 -4.23
CA PRO A 297 17.68 -7.19 -4.41
C PRO A 297 18.66 -6.85 -5.54
N ASP A 298 18.20 -6.25 -6.64
CA ASP A 298 19.04 -5.86 -7.77
C ASP A 298 19.88 -4.62 -7.46
N ILE A 299 19.31 -3.63 -6.77
CA ILE A 299 20.05 -2.47 -6.26
C ILE A 299 21.18 -2.94 -5.33
N LEU A 300 20.87 -3.82 -4.38
CA LEU A 300 21.86 -4.34 -3.43
C LEU A 300 22.92 -5.21 -4.12
N SER A 301 22.50 -6.08 -5.03
CA SER A 301 23.44 -6.88 -5.82
C SER A 301 24.40 -5.98 -6.61
N SER A 302 23.92 -4.85 -7.12
CA SER A 302 24.73 -3.88 -7.86
C SER A 302 25.67 -3.08 -6.95
N LEU A 303 25.19 -2.64 -5.77
CA LEU A 303 25.99 -1.90 -4.79
C LEU A 303 27.18 -2.72 -4.26
N PHE A 304 27.01 -4.05 -4.15
CA PHE A 304 28.03 -4.96 -3.64
C PHE A 304 28.71 -5.82 -4.73
N ALA A 305 28.54 -5.48 -6.01
CA ALA A 305 29.18 -6.15 -7.15
C ALA A 305 30.68 -5.80 -7.29
N GLY A 306 31.49 -6.14 -6.29
CA GLY A 306 32.95 -6.05 -6.37
C GLY A 306 33.56 -7.07 -7.35
N ASN A 307 34.67 -6.69 -8.01
CA ASN A 307 35.35 -7.51 -9.02
C ASN A 307 36.43 -8.46 -8.48
N ASP A 308 36.75 -8.43 -7.18
CA ASP A 308 37.75 -9.32 -6.58
C ASP A 308 37.13 -10.40 -5.68
N GLN A 309 37.84 -11.52 -5.48
CA GLN A 309 37.32 -12.64 -4.66
C GLN A 309 37.20 -12.28 -3.16
N HIS A 310 37.92 -11.26 -2.69
CA HIS A 310 37.90 -10.83 -1.29
C HIS A 310 36.64 -10.01 -0.97
N SER A 311 36.24 -9.08 -1.85
CA SER A 311 35.00 -8.30 -1.73
C SER A 311 33.75 -9.18 -1.81
N LYS A 312 33.77 -10.27 -2.59
CA LYS A 312 32.66 -11.25 -2.62
C LYS A 312 32.51 -12.05 -1.32
N ALA A 313 33.60 -12.31 -0.61
CA ALA A 313 33.56 -13.04 0.66
C ALA A 313 32.98 -12.19 1.80
N GLN A 314 33.15 -10.86 1.75
CA GLN A 314 32.63 -9.90 2.73
C GLN A 314 31.27 -9.29 2.33
N ALA A 315 30.78 -9.54 1.11
CA ALA A 315 29.49 -9.03 0.67
C ALA A 315 28.36 -9.53 1.60
N PRO A 316 27.44 -8.64 2.02
CA PRO A 316 26.36 -9.01 2.91
C PRO A 316 25.47 -10.07 2.27
N GLN A 317 24.93 -10.97 3.07
CA GLN A 317 23.89 -11.88 2.61
C GLN A 317 22.55 -11.16 2.56
N ILE A 318 21.94 -11.09 1.38
CA ILE A 318 20.62 -10.51 1.21
C ILE A 318 19.56 -11.56 1.53
N ILE A 319 18.59 -11.20 2.37
CA ILE A 319 17.49 -12.08 2.79
C ILE A 319 16.17 -11.37 2.53
N ALA A 320 15.29 -12.02 1.76
CA ALA A 320 13.90 -11.61 1.66
C ALA A 320 13.12 -12.29 2.80
N TYR A 321 12.60 -11.50 3.73
CA TYR A 321 11.72 -12.00 4.79
C TYR A 321 10.28 -12.14 4.27
N PRO A 322 9.42 -12.93 4.97
CA PRO A 322 8.00 -13.01 4.66
C PRO A 322 7.34 -11.64 4.69
N ARG A 323 6.28 -11.47 3.88
CA ARG A 323 5.48 -10.24 3.83
C ARG A 323 4.95 -9.89 5.23
N LEU A 324 4.93 -8.60 5.54
CA LEU A 324 4.33 -8.08 6.77
C LEU A 324 2.81 -8.24 6.73
N SER A 325 2.27 -8.91 7.75
CA SER A 325 0.84 -9.09 7.98
C SER A 325 0.60 -9.40 9.46
N GLY A 326 -0.56 -9.00 9.99
CA GLY A 326 -0.91 -9.17 11.41
C GLY A 326 -0.27 -8.13 12.32
N GLU A 327 -0.21 -8.44 13.62
CA GLU A 327 0.25 -7.51 14.66
C GLU A 327 1.73 -7.12 14.49
N ALA A 328 1.99 -5.81 14.53
CA ALA A 328 3.33 -5.23 14.34
C ALA A 328 4.37 -5.79 15.33
N SER A 329 3.98 -5.95 16.60
CA SER A 329 4.84 -6.48 17.66
C SER A 329 5.24 -7.93 17.43
N VAL A 330 4.30 -8.78 16.99
CA VAL A 330 4.55 -10.19 16.68
C VAL A 330 5.51 -10.32 15.49
N MET A 331 5.25 -9.56 14.42
CA MET A 331 6.16 -9.53 13.27
C MET A 331 7.56 -9.06 13.64
N ALA A 332 7.68 -8.08 14.54
CA ALA A 332 8.96 -7.58 15.01
C ALA A 332 9.78 -8.64 15.76
N GLU A 333 9.15 -9.43 16.62
CA GLU A 333 9.80 -10.56 17.32
C GLU A 333 10.28 -11.64 16.34
N CYS A 334 9.42 -12.04 15.39
CA CYS A 334 9.79 -13.00 14.35
C CYS A 334 10.95 -12.51 13.49
N LEU A 335 10.95 -11.22 13.12
CA LEU A 335 12.04 -10.61 12.34
C LEU A 335 13.34 -10.58 13.14
N ALA A 336 13.31 -10.28 14.44
CA ALA A 336 14.49 -10.30 15.30
C ALA A 336 15.09 -11.71 15.38
N GLU A 337 14.28 -12.74 15.63
CA GLU A 337 14.72 -14.13 15.67
C GLU A 337 15.30 -14.59 14.32
N ALA A 338 14.59 -14.31 13.22
CA ALA A 338 15.04 -14.65 11.88
C ALA A 338 16.35 -13.96 11.51
N THR A 339 16.55 -12.70 11.93
CA THR A 339 17.79 -11.95 11.71
C THR A 339 18.95 -12.55 12.48
N ILE A 340 18.77 -12.85 13.77
CA ILE A 340 19.83 -13.45 14.60
C ILE A 340 20.22 -14.82 14.06
N SER A 341 19.23 -15.65 13.71
CA SER A 341 19.46 -16.97 13.11
C SER A 341 20.22 -16.85 11.78
N ALA A 342 19.82 -15.91 10.93
CA ALA A 342 20.50 -15.65 9.66
C ALA A 342 21.95 -15.22 9.84
N VAL A 343 22.24 -14.28 10.75
CA VAL A 343 23.62 -13.83 11.01
C VAL A 343 24.48 -14.97 11.52
N ASN A 344 23.96 -15.78 12.46
CA ASN A 344 24.69 -16.93 13.01
C ASN A 344 24.97 -18.01 11.95
N GLN A 345 24.04 -18.25 11.02
CA GLN A 345 24.23 -19.21 9.93
C GLN A 345 25.20 -18.68 8.85
N ALA A 346 25.07 -17.40 8.50
CA ALA A 346 25.87 -16.77 7.47
C ALA A 346 27.33 -16.56 7.89
N GLY A 347 27.56 -16.27 9.18
CA GLY A 347 28.86 -15.87 9.70
C GLY A 347 29.37 -14.53 9.15
N LYS A 348 28.47 -13.68 8.65
CA LYS A 348 28.77 -12.37 8.04
C LYS A 348 27.55 -11.45 8.14
N THR A 349 27.72 -10.19 7.74
CA THR A 349 26.62 -9.20 7.67
C THR A 349 25.46 -9.71 6.81
N VAL A 350 24.24 -9.49 7.30
CA VAL A 350 22.97 -9.78 6.63
C VAL A 350 22.22 -8.47 6.38
N ILE A 351 21.58 -8.37 5.20
CA ILE A 351 20.59 -7.34 4.90
C ILE A 351 19.26 -8.04 4.63
N GLY A 352 18.36 -7.93 5.60
CA GLY A 352 17.00 -8.44 5.54
C GLY A 352 16.02 -7.39 5.03
N ILE A 353 15.12 -7.77 4.13
CA ILE A 353 14.13 -6.86 3.54
C ILE A 353 12.75 -7.51 3.58
N THR A 354 11.75 -6.74 3.97
CA THR A 354 10.34 -7.10 3.80
C THR A 354 9.48 -5.85 3.61
N GLY A 355 8.24 -6.06 3.24
CA GLY A 355 7.22 -5.03 3.15
C GLY A 355 5.84 -5.65 3.31
N GLY A 356 4.83 -4.81 3.38
CA GLY A 356 3.45 -5.22 3.57
C GLY A 356 2.75 -4.25 4.50
N GLU A 357 1.77 -4.73 5.25
CA GLU A 357 0.97 -3.86 6.11
C GLU A 357 0.66 -4.59 7.40
N THR A 358 1.25 -4.11 8.50
CA THR A 358 0.92 -4.61 9.84
C THR A 358 -0.27 -3.85 10.41
N VAL A 359 -0.85 -4.39 11.48
CA VAL A 359 -1.86 -3.73 12.29
C VAL A 359 -1.33 -3.53 13.71
N VAL A 360 -1.96 -2.59 14.42
CA VAL A 360 -1.78 -2.42 15.86
C VAL A 360 -3.16 -2.43 16.48
N THR A 361 -3.42 -3.41 17.36
CA THR A 361 -4.65 -3.43 18.15
C THR A 361 -4.58 -2.36 19.24
N LEU A 362 -5.37 -1.30 19.10
CA LEU A 362 -5.37 -0.17 20.03
C LEU A 362 -6.45 -0.32 21.13
N PRO A 363 -6.11 -0.19 22.43
CA PRO A 363 -7.08 -0.03 23.50
C PRO A 363 -7.73 1.37 23.44
N HIS A 364 -8.87 1.57 24.11
CA HIS A 364 -9.57 2.87 24.11
C HIS A 364 -8.70 4.03 24.64
N ASP A 365 -7.85 3.78 25.63
CA ASP A 365 -6.87 4.74 26.14
C ASP A 365 -5.48 4.32 25.66
N HIS A 366 -5.00 4.97 24.60
CA HIS A 366 -3.73 4.70 23.95
C HIS A 366 -2.94 5.99 23.70
N GLY A 367 -1.62 5.86 23.54
CA GLY A 367 -0.71 6.96 23.24
C GLY A 367 -0.63 7.29 21.75
N LEU A 368 0.43 8.00 21.36
CA LEU A 368 0.69 8.38 19.98
C LEU A 368 1.72 7.45 19.33
N GLY A 369 1.45 6.99 18.10
CA GLY A 369 2.33 6.09 17.40
C GLY A 369 1.75 5.61 16.07
N GLY A 370 2.45 4.68 15.44
CA GLY A 370 2.03 4.01 14.24
C GLY A 370 2.65 2.62 14.14
N ARG A 371 2.17 1.82 13.20
CA ARG A 371 2.54 0.41 13.06
C ARG A 371 4.01 0.21 12.70
N SER A 372 4.59 1.10 11.88
CA SER A 372 6.02 1.02 11.51
C SER A 372 6.91 1.44 12.68
N GLN A 373 6.50 2.46 13.44
CA GLN A 373 7.14 2.87 14.69
C GLN A 373 7.12 1.76 15.74
N GLU A 374 5.97 1.10 15.93
CA GLU A 374 5.81 -0.04 16.83
C GLU A 374 6.70 -1.21 16.42
N LEU A 375 6.68 -1.58 15.14
CA LEU A 375 7.50 -2.67 14.60
C LEU A 375 8.99 -2.41 14.86
N ALA A 376 9.49 -1.21 14.55
CA ALA A 376 10.90 -0.87 14.76
C ALA A 376 11.30 -0.93 16.24
N LEU A 377 10.49 -0.35 17.13
CA LEU A 377 10.79 -0.34 18.57
C LEU A 377 10.70 -1.74 19.18
N ALA A 378 9.68 -2.51 18.82
CA ALA A 378 9.54 -3.90 19.26
C ALA A 378 10.70 -4.77 18.76
N PHE A 379 11.15 -4.58 17.52
CA PHE A 379 12.31 -5.29 16.97
C PHE A 379 13.57 -4.96 17.75
N ALA A 380 13.85 -3.67 17.97
CA ALA A 380 15.02 -3.22 18.72
C ALA A 380 15.04 -3.81 20.14
N LEU A 381 13.89 -3.84 20.79
CA LEU A 381 13.73 -4.44 22.12
C LEU A 381 13.96 -5.96 22.10
N ALA A 382 13.34 -6.68 21.16
CA ALA A 382 13.47 -8.12 21.02
C ALA A 382 14.92 -8.51 20.70
N PHE A 383 15.53 -7.84 19.72
CA PHE A 383 16.91 -8.06 19.30
C PHE A 383 17.91 -7.82 20.44
N LYS A 384 17.79 -6.67 21.13
CA LYS A 384 18.65 -6.35 22.28
C LYS A 384 18.49 -7.34 23.44
N THR A 385 17.26 -7.83 23.67
CA THR A 385 17.00 -8.82 24.72
C THR A 385 17.59 -10.18 24.38
N ALA A 386 17.45 -10.64 23.13
CA ALA A 386 18.00 -11.91 22.67
C ALA A 386 19.54 -11.90 22.59
N MET A 387 20.13 -10.74 22.28
CA MET A 387 21.57 -10.55 22.14
C MET A 387 22.25 -9.98 23.39
N GLN A 388 21.70 -10.21 24.59
CA GLN A 388 22.28 -9.73 25.84
C GLN A 388 23.75 -10.17 25.99
N GLY A 389 24.64 -9.18 26.20
CA GLY A 389 26.08 -9.40 26.31
C GLY A 389 26.83 -9.46 24.97
N SER A 390 26.15 -9.25 23.85
CA SER A 390 26.76 -9.10 22.52
C SER A 390 26.79 -7.64 22.09
N ASP A 391 27.92 -7.23 21.50
CA ASP A 391 28.08 -5.92 20.85
C ASP A 391 27.83 -6.02 19.32
N MET A 392 27.06 -7.02 18.87
CA MET A 392 26.73 -7.18 17.46
C MET A 392 26.02 -5.93 16.94
N PRO A 393 26.56 -5.26 15.90
CA PRO A 393 25.91 -4.08 15.36
C PRO A 393 24.67 -4.48 14.57
N TRP A 394 23.63 -3.65 14.67
CA TRP A 394 22.36 -3.82 13.98
C TRP A 394 21.75 -2.46 13.66
N LEU A 395 20.89 -2.44 12.65
CA LEU A 395 20.04 -1.32 12.26
C LEU A 395 18.71 -1.87 11.76
N ILE A 396 17.61 -1.22 12.12
CA ILE A 396 16.30 -1.41 11.50
C ILE A 396 15.78 -0.06 11.02
N LEU A 397 15.27 -0.02 9.80
CA LEU A 397 14.37 1.01 9.29
C LEU A 397 13.04 0.34 9.00
N ALA A 398 11.95 0.82 9.60
CA ALA A 398 10.59 0.44 9.25
C ALA A 398 9.82 1.72 8.92
N ALA A 399 9.24 1.81 7.73
CA ALA A 399 8.58 3.03 7.28
C ALA A 399 7.45 2.80 6.26
N GLY A 400 6.39 3.58 6.40
CA GLY A 400 5.35 3.78 5.39
C GLY A 400 5.91 4.52 4.17
N THR A 401 5.63 3.99 2.98
CA THR A 401 6.10 4.59 1.72
C THR A 401 5.35 5.86 1.34
N ASP A 402 4.24 6.20 2.00
CA ASP A 402 3.53 7.48 1.86
C ASP A 402 4.12 8.62 2.69
N GLY A 403 5.14 8.31 3.50
CA GLY A 403 5.83 9.29 4.33
C GLY A 403 5.14 9.54 5.68
N ARG A 404 4.10 8.76 6.03
CA ARG A 404 3.37 8.87 7.30
C ARG A 404 3.11 7.51 7.92
N ASP A 405 3.05 7.45 9.25
CA ASP A 405 2.75 6.26 10.02
C ASP A 405 1.87 6.62 11.23
N GLY A 406 0.67 6.04 11.27
CA GLY A 406 -0.37 6.45 12.21
C GLY A 406 -0.78 7.92 12.06
N PRO A 407 -1.40 8.53 13.09
CA PRO A 407 -1.73 9.95 13.12
C PRO A 407 -0.50 10.81 13.48
N THR A 408 0.64 10.59 12.82
CA THR A 408 1.92 11.26 13.14
C THR A 408 2.56 11.93 11.92
N ASP A 409 3.61 12.72 12.16
CA ASP A 409 4.42 13.39 11.14
C ASP A 409 5.60 12.55 10.63
N ALA A 410 5.82 11.37 11.22
CA ALA A 410 6.89 10.45 10.86
C ALA A 410 6.37 9.37 9.90
N ALA A 411 7.23 8.92 8.99
CA ALA A 411 6.96 7.75 8.15
C ALA A 411 7.14 6.44 8.91
N GLY A 412 7.80 6.47 10.08
CA GLY A 412 8.17 5.28 10.81
C GLY A 412 9.35 5.57 11.74
N ALA A 413 10.24 4.60 11.89
CA ALA A 413 11.41 4.73 12.74
C ALA A 413 12.65 4.03 12.18
N ILE A 414 13.81 4.56 12.55
CA ILE A 414 15.13 4.03 12.23
C ILE A 414 16.00 3.98 13.49
N LEU A 415 16.28 2.76 13.94
CA LEU A 415 16.98 2.47 15.18
C LEU A 415 18.24 1.66 14.89
N ASP A 416 19.30 1.89 15.67
CA ASP A 416 20.54 1.14 15.56
C ASP A 416 21.16 0.82 16.91
N SER A 417 22.19 -0.04 16.90
CA SER A 417 22.87 -0.52 18.10
C SER A 417 23.64 0.55 18.87
N GLN A 418 23.85 1.76 18.32
CA GLN A 418 24.51 2.87 19.01
C GLN A 418 23.53 3.78 19.76
N MET A 419 22.24 3.70 19.43
CA MET A 419 21.22 4.49 20.09
C MET A 419 20.97 4.01 21.54
N PRO A 420 20.77 4.92 22.50
CA PRO A 420 20.42 4.55 23.86
C PRO A 420 19.00 3.98 23.90
N LEU A 421 18.89 2.65 24.01
CA LEU A 421 17.61 1.96 24.20
C LEU A 421 17.43 1.56 25.67
N ASP A 422 16.67 2.35 26.43
CA ASP A 422 16.22 1.95 27.78
C ASP A 422 15.11 0.90 27.69
N ILE A 423 15.38 -0.31 28.19
CA ILE A 423 14.50 -1.49 28.05
C ILE A 423 13.17 -1.27 28.76
N ALA A 424 13.17 -0.66 29.95
CA ALA A 424 11.95 -0.46 30.74
C ALA A 424 11.02 0.56 30.07
N SER A 425 11.56 1.69 29.63
CA SER A 425 10.82 2.75 28.97
C SER A 425 10.32 2.32 27.60
N ALA A 426 11.12 1.59 26.81
CA ALA A 426 10.68 1.02 25.53
C ALA A 426 9.49 0.06 25.70
N LYS A 427 9.55 -0.84 26.70
CA LYS A 427 8.44 -1.74 27.04
C LYS A 427 7.19 -0.97 27.44
N GLN A 428 7.34 0.08 28.24
CA GLN A 428 6.22 0.91 28.65
C GLN A 428 5.59 1.67 27.47
N ALA A 429 6.41 2.20 26.56
CA ALA A 429 5.95 2.88 25.36
C ALA A 429 5.14 1.95 24.45
N LEU A 430 5.63 0.73 24.20
CA LEU A 430 4.90 -0.29 23.45
C LEU A 430 3.58 -0.68 24.13
N LEU A 431 3.59 -0.93 25.45
CA LEU A 431 2.37 -1.28 26.20
C LEU A 431 1.30 -0.18 26.15
N ARG A 432 1.74 1.08 26.10
CA ARG A 432 0.86 2.26 26.04
C ARG A 432 0.51 2.67 24.60
N HIS A 433 1.09 2.01 23.59
CA HIS A 433 1.08 2.47 22.20
C HIS A 433 1.51 3.95 22.06
N ASP A 434 2.41 4.39 22.93
CA ASP A 434 2.97 5.75 22.97
C ASP A 434 4.39 5.79 22.42
N VAL A 435 4.60 5.09 21.31
CA VAL A 435 5.94 4.87 20.74
C VAL A 435 6.50 6.14 20.10
N TRP A 436 5.67 7.04 19.59
CA TRP A 436 6.12 8.28 18.96
C TRP A 436 6.90 9.15 19.94
N ASN A 437 6.37 9.35 21.16
CA ASN A 437 7.01 10.18 22.18
C ASN A 437 8.37 9.61 22.61
N TYR A 438 8.46 8.29 22.76
CA TYR A 438 9.72 7.60 23.07
C TYR A 438 10.74 7.75 21.93
N LEU A 439 10.30 7.56 20.68
CA LEU A 439 11.15 7.63 19.50
C LEU A 439 11.62 9.06 19.21
N ASP A 440 10.79 10.07 19.46
CA ASP A 440 11.17 11.47 19.31
C ASP A 440 12.29 11.85 20.29
N GLN A 441 12.15 11.43 21.56
CA GLN A 441 13.16 11.66 22.60
C GLN A 441 14.48 10.93 22.33
N SER A 442 14.43 9.74 21.73
CA SER A 442 15.62 8.94 21.39
C SER A 442 16.23 9.27 20.03
N GLY A 443 15.59 10.15 19.23
CA GLY A 443 16.02 10.48 17.87
C GLY A 443 15.79 9.35 16.85
N GLY A 444 14.91 8.39 17.19
CA GLY A 444 14.60 7.21 16.38
C GLY A 444 13.56 7.44 15.29
N LEU A 445 12.86 8.59 15.26
CA LEU A 445 11.85 8.86 14.24
C LEU A 445 12.45 9.04 12.85
N PHE A 446 11.80 8.46 11.84
CA PHE A 446 12.15 8.63 10.43
C PHE A 446 11.15 9.58 9.75
N ARG A 447 11.62 10.75 9.32
CA ARG A 447 10.79 11.84 8.78
C ARG A 447 11.27 12.27 7.37
N PRO A 448 11.05 11.46 6.33
CA PRO A 448 11.43 11.80 4.95
C PRO A 448 10.52 12.87 4.31
N GLY A 449 9.36 13.15 4.92
CA GLY A 449 8.31 13.99 4.34
C GLY A 449 7.32 13.18 3.51
N ALA A 450 6.25 13.83 3.03
CA ALA A 450 5.24 13.19 2.19
C ALA A 450 5.85 12.78 0.85
N SER A 451 5.61 11.54 0.43
CA SER A 451 6.22 11.01 -0.79
C SER A 451 5.37 11.22 -2.04
N GLY A 452 4.05 11.30 -1.92
CA GLY A 452 3.14 11.33 -3.08
C GLY A 452 2.85 9.95 -3.71
N THR A 453 3.33 8.85 -3.10
CA THR A 453 2.98 7.47 -3.46
C THR A 453 2.51 6.68 -2.24
N ASN A 454 1.92 5.50 -2.43
CA ASN A 454 1.64 4.58 -1.34
C ASN A 454 1.70 3.13 -1.82
N LEU A 455 2.72 2.42 -1.33
CA LEU A 455 3.04 1.02 -1.59
C LEU A 455 3.15 0.26 -0.26
N ALA A 456 2.34 0.62 0.73
CA ALA A 456 2.37 0.11 2.09
C ALA A 456 3.72 0.34 2.82
N ASP A 457 4.05 -0.51 3.78
CA ASP A 457 5.25 -0.38 4.61
C ASP A 457 6.43 -1.14 4.00
N MET A 458 7.63 -0.67 4.32
CA MET A 458 8.92 -1.28 3.99
C MET A 458 9.78 -1.39 5.25
N VAL A 459 10.45 -2.53 5.40
CA VAL A 459 11.40 -2.80 6.48
C VAL A 459 12.75 -3.22 5.89
N VAL A 460 13.81 -2.57 6.35
CA VAL A 460 15.20 -2.93 6.08
C VAL A 460 15.87 -3.20 7.41
N ILE A 461 16.46 -4.38 7.56
CA ILE A 461 17.24 -4.78 8.73
C ILE A 461 18.66 -5.08 8.27
N ILE A 462 19.65 -4.49 8.92
CA ILE A 462 21.07 -4.78 8.66
C ILE A 462 21.68 -5.22 9.98
N ALA A 463 22.32 -6.39 10.02
CA ALA A 463 22.94 -6.90 11.23
C ALA A 463 24.13 -7.81 10.93
N GLY A 464 25.10 -7.85 11.83
CA GLY A 464 26.26 -8.75 11.75
C GLY A 464 27.60 -8.04 11.74
N SER A 465 28.67 -8.83 11.65
CA SER A 465 30.06 -8.39 11.81
C SER A 465 30.75 -8.01 10.51
#